data_AF-A0A962SEM4-F1
#
_entry.id   AF-A0A962SEM4-F1
#
_cell.length_a   1.000
_cell.length_b   1.000
_cell.length_c   1.000
_cell.angle_alpha   90.00
_cell.angle_beta   90.00
_cell.angle_gamma   90.00
#
_symmetry.space_group_name_H-M   'P 1'
#
loop_
_entity.id
_entity.type
_entity.pdbx_description
1 polymer ?
#
loop_
_entity_poly.entity_id
_entity_poly.type
_entity_poly.pdbx_seq_one_letter_code
_entity_poly.pdbx_strand_id
1 'polypeptide(L)'
;MFGSGALRRAVSRVPRLSASGIWRQLVSASLILVLSLLPLVHAKPLAAKRKILFIASYHVEKGEWTAGIKAGIEGVLSRRADVSLELFNMDTRLSKSDAEKEAAALRAKQVIERVKPDVVITSDDNAAKFLILPYFKNADLPFVFCGVNWDASVYGLPYRNTTGMIEIQLIDKIVDYLSPLARGGRLAALRGDTLTNRKEQQHFERHLGRSMSTAYVENIRQWREAFVSLQRDADILILGSLRALDLEGVAMAEIEAFAREHTRIPTASYDAFMNRVALLTLSTLPREQGEWAAGKALEILDGTPPNLIPVVSNRKAKIFLNMTLSKILGIRMPMELIEISHLVDGREP
;
A
#
# COMPACT_ATOMS: atom_id res chain seq x y z
N MET A 1 -13.12 -110.40 28.82
CA MET A 1 -11.94 -110.05 29.62
C MET A 1 -11.86 -108.54 29.69
N PHE A 2 -11.88 -108.01 30.92
CA PHE A 2 -11.61 -106.63 31.40
C PHE A 2 -12.36 -105.46 30.73
N GLY A 3 -13.09 -104.60 31.44
CA GLY A 3 -13.29 -104.45 32.88
C GLY A 3 -14.06 -103.16 33.19
N SER A 4 -14.98 -103.26 34.14
CA SER A 4 -15.43 -102.28 35.14
C SER A 4 -15.37 -100.76 34.85
N GLY A 5 -16.49 -100.07 35.10
CA GLY A 5 -16.50 -98.62 35.24
C GLY A 5 -17.81 -97.97 35.71
N ALA A 6 -18.27 -98.35 36.90
CA ALA A 6 -19.12 -97.62 37.86
C ALA A 6 -20.16 -96.56 37.43
N LEU A 7 -21.42 -96.85 37.83
CA LEU A 7 -22.52 -95.91 38.03
C LEU A 7 -22.15 -94.74 38.98
N ARG A 8 -22.55 -93.51 38.61
CA ARG A 8 -22.94 -92.47 39.58
C ARG A 8 -24.16 -91.69 39.07
N ARG A 9 -25.24 -91.75 39.86
CA ARG A 9 -26.41 -90.88 39.80
C ARG A 9 -25.98 -89.45 40.18
N ALA A 10 -26.37 -88.46 39.39
CA ALA A 10 -26.33 -87.06 39.81
C ALA A 10 -27.65 -86.38 39.48
N VAL A 11 -28.34 -86.05 40.57
CA VAL A 11 -29.58 -85.32 40.75
C VAL A 11 -29.61 -84.01 39.95
N SER A 12 -30.75 -83.75 39.33
CA SER A 12 -31.20 -82.47 38.79
C SER A 12 -30.98 -81.31 39.77
N ARG A 13 -30.17 -80.33 39.38
CA ARG A 13 -30.19 -78.99 39.98
C ARG A 13 -30.54 -77.98 38.90
N VAL A 14 -31.79 -77.52 38.94
CA VAL A 14 -32.23 -76.31 38.25
C VAL A 14 -31.44 -75.13 38.83
N PRO A 15 -30.69 -74.36 38.03
CA PRO A 15 -30.07 -73.14 38.52
C PRO A 15 -31.18 -72.11 38.77
N ARG A 16 -31.38 -71.73 40.03
CA ARG A 16 -32.07 -70.47 40.35
C ARG A 16 -31.20 -69.34 39.82
N LEU A 17 -31.58 -68.75 38.69
CA LEU A 17 -31.06 -67.47 38.26
C LEU A 17 -31.45 -66.43 39.32
N SER A 18 -30.47 -65.86 40.03
CA SER A 18 -30.74 -64.75 40.94
C SER A 18 -31.09 -63.52 40.12
N ALA A 19 -32.19 -62.85 40.48
CA ALA A 19 -32.69 -61.64 39.81
C ALA A 19 -31.68 -60.46 39.81
N SER A 20 -30.54 -60.58 40.48
CA SER A 20 -29.49 -59.57 40.58
C SER A 20 -28.48 -59.55 39.41
N GLY A 21 -28.40 -60.61 38.59
CA GLY A 21 -27.45 -60.68 37.47
C GLY A 21 -27.95 -60.03 36.17
N ILE A 22 -29.27 -60.03 35.96
CA ILE A 22 -29.90 -59.59 34.71
C ILE A 22 -29.95 -58.05 34.65
N TRP A 23 -30.11 -57.37 35.79
CA TRP A 23 -30.09 -55.91 35.85
C TRP A 23 -28.70 -55.30 35.58
N ARG A 24 -27.61 -55.98 35.97
CA ARG A 24 -26.25 -55.47 35.70
C ARG A 24 -25.88 -55.56 34.21
N GLN A 25 -26.35 -56.58 33.49
CA GLN A 25 -26.06 -56.71 32.05
C GLN A 25 -26.94 -55.78 31.19
N LEU A 26 -28.19 -55.51 31.58
CA LEU A 26 -29.06 -54.57 30.88
C LEU A 26 -28.65 -53.10 31.05
N VAL A 27 -28.14 -52.71 32.24
CA VAL A 27 -27.59 -51.36 32.45
C VAL A 27 -26.28 -51.15 31.69
N SER A 28 -25.47 -52.20 31.54
CA SER A 28 -24.19 -52.13 30.79
C SER A 28 -24.40 -52.08 29.27
N ALA A 29 -25.40 -52.80 28.73
CA ALA A 29 -25.74 -52.75 27.32
C ALA A 29 -26.43 -51.42 26.92
N SER A 30 -27.18 -50.80 27.84
CA SER A 30 -27.81 -49.50 27.63
C SER A 30 -26.81 -48.34 27.67
N LEU A 31 -25.73 -48.45 28.47
CA LEU A 31 -24.68 -47.42 28.52
C LEU A 31 -23.78 -47.43 27.27
N ILE A 32 -23.58 -48.60 26.65
CA ILE A 32 -22.79 -48.74 25.42
C ILE A 32 -23.60 -48.30 24.18
N LEU A 33 -24.93 -48.43 24.19
CA LEU A 33 -25.80 -47.96 23.11
C LEU A 33 -26.08 -46.44 23.16
N VAL A 34 -25.94 -45.81 24.33
CA VAL A 34 -26.05 -44.34 24.47
C VAL A 34 -24.71 -43.64 24.17
N LEU A 35 -23.56 -44.31 24.31
CA LEU A 35 -22.26 -43.76 23.90
C LEU A 35 -22.00 -43.82 22.38
N SER A 36 -22.72 -44.63 21.62
CA SER A 36 -22.63 -44.68 20.15
C SER A 36 -23.48 -43.62 19.44
N LEU A 37 -24.23 -42.80 20.20
CA LEU A 37 -24.94 -41.59 19.74
C LEU A 37 -24.20 -40.31 20.15
N LEU A 38 -22.87 -40.35 20.25
CA LEU A 38 -22.08 -39.12 20.15
C LEU A 38 -22.44 -38.49 18.79
N PRO A 39 -23.00 -37.26 18.74
CA PRO A 39 -23.12 -36.58 17.48
C PRO A 39 -21.72 -36.50 16.91
N LEU A 40 -21.52 -37.10 15.74
CA LEU A 40 -20.34 -36.87 14.92
C LEU A 40 -20.36 -35.37 14.69
N VAL A 41 -19.64 -34.63 15.54
CA VAL A 41 -19.36 -33.21 15.37
C VAL A 41 -18.60 -33.20 14.05
N HIS A 42 -19.34 -33.01 12.96
CA HIS A 42 -18.76 -32.70 11.68
C HIS A 42 -18.02 -31.41 11.95
N ALA A 43 -16.71 -31.51 12.18
CA ALA A 43 -15.83 -30.36 12.10
C ALA A 43 -16.15 -29.76 10.74
N LYS A 44 -16.83 -28.60 10.74
CA LYS A 44 -17.03 -27.85 9.50
C LYS A 44 -15.63 -27.75 8.90
N PRO A 45 -15.38 -28.25 7.68
CA PRO A 45 -14.07 -28.09 7.08
C PRO A 45 -13.74 -26.61 7.18
N LEU A 46 -12.60 -26.29 7.80
CA LEU A 46 -12.19 -24.90 7.95
C LEU A 46 -12.23 -24.33 6.53
N ALA A 47 -13.14 -23.39 6.28
CA ALA A 47 -13.33 -22.87 4.94
C ALA A 47 -11.96 -22.44 4.41
N ALA A 48 -11.59 -22.92 3.23
CA ALA A 48 -10.31 -22.59 2.65
C ALA A 48 -10.18 -21.07 2.63
N LYS A 49 -9.07 -20.55 3.17
CA LYS A 49 -8.87 -19.11 3.25
C LYS A 49 -8.92 -18.52 1.84
N ARG A 50 -9.63 -17.41 1.70
CA ARG A 50 -9.65 -16.62 0.47
C ARG A 50 -8.26 -16.02 0.26
N LYS A 51 -7.73 -16.13 -0.95
CA LYS A 51 -6.35 -15.79 -1.26
C LYS A 51 -6.27 -14.42 -1.91
N ILE A 52 -5.52 -13.53 -1.27
CA ILE A 52 -5.06 -12.28 -1.88
C ILE A 52 -3.59 -12.44 -2.24
N LEU A 53 -3.22 -12.15 -3.48
CA LEU A 53 -1.83 -12.04 -3.90
C LEU A 53 -1.48 -10.57 -4.11
N PHE A 54 -0.50 -10.07 -3.37
CA PHE A 54 0.07 -8.75 -3.60
C PHE A 54 1.30 -8.88 -4.52
N ILE A 55 1.27 -8.20 -5.66
CA ILE A 55 2.38 -8.10 -6.60
C ILE A 55 2.93 -6.68 -6.58
N ALA A 56 4.10 -6.52 -5.98
CA ALA A 56 4.78 -5.23 -5.92
C ALA A 56 5.68 -5.08 -7.16
N SER A 57 5.60 -3.95 -7.86
CA SER A 57 6.55 -3.64 -8.95
C SER A 57 8.00 -3.68 -8.48
N TYR A 58 8.24 -3.24 -7.24
CA TYR A 58 9.55 -3.08 -6.63
C TYR A 58 9.67 -3.93 -5.35
N HIS A 59 10.91 -4.18 -4.90
CA HIS A 59 11.13 -4.92 -3.67
C HIS A 59 10.61 -4.15 -2.46
N VAL A 60 9.64 -4.71 -1.73
CA VAL A 60 9.00 -4.07 -0.56
C VAL A 60 9.97 -3.66 0.54
N GLU A 61 11.11 -4.35 0.67
CA GLU A 61 12.11 -4.06 1.71
C GLU A 61 13.17 -3.02 1.28
N LYS A 62 13.17 -2.57 0.02
CA LYS A 62 14.22 -1.69 -0.53
C LYS A 62 13.78 -0.22 -0.69
N GLY A 63 12.62 0.17 -0.17
CA GLY A 63 12.16 1.55 -0.23
C GLY A 63 10.95 1.85 0.63
N GLU A 64 10.96 3.02 1.28
CA GLU A 64 9.89 3.48 2.18
C GLU A 64 8.51 3.49 1.50
N TRP A 65 8.48 3.83 0.21
CA TRP A 65 7.25 3.81 -0.59
C TRP A 65 6.60 2.42 -0.62
N THR A 66 7.30 1.43 -1.16
CA THR A 66 6.77 0.07 -1.30
C THR A 66 6.57 -0.61 0.06
N ALA A 67 7.44 -0.33 1.04
CA ALA A 67 7.28 -0.79 2.42
C ALA A 67 5.99 -0.24 3.06
N GLY A 68 5.70 1.05 2.84
CA GLY A 68 4.48 1.70 3.35
C GLY A 68 3.22 1.10 2.75
N ILE A 69 3.20 0.83 1.44
CA ILE A 69 2.09 0.14 0.76
C ILE A 69 1.86 -1.24 1.40
N LYS A 70 2.91 -2.05 1.50
CA LYS A 70 2.83 -3.37 2.15
C LYS A 70 2.26 -3.29 3.56
N ALA A 71 2.77 -2.35 4.37
CA ALA A 71 2.33 -2.18 5.75
C ALA A 71 0.86 -1.71 5.85
N GLY A 72 0.35 -0.97 4.87
CA GLY A 72 -1.07 -0.62 4.75
C GLY A 72 -1.93 -1.84 4.43
N ILE A 73 -1.49 -2.67 3.48
CA ILE A 73 -2.17 -3.93 3.11
C ILE A 73 -2.24 -4.87 4.31
N GLU A 74 -1.11 -5.16 4.96
CA GLU A 74 -1.04 -6.05 6.11
C GLU A 74 -1.85 -5.52 7.30
N GLY A 75 -1.86 -4.21 7.53
CA GLY A 75 -2.64 -3.57 8.59
C GLY A 75 -4.15 -3.78 8.46
N VAL A 76 -4.67 -3.84 7.23
CA VAL A 76 -6.08 -4.16 6.96
C VAL A 76 -6.35 -5.66 7.04
N LEU A 77 -5.52 -6.47 6.36
CA LEU A 77 -5.78 -7.90 6.18
C LEU A 77 -5.50 -8.73 7.44
N SER A 78 -4.60 -8.30 8.33
CA SER A 78 -4.29 -8.99 9.60
C SER A 78 -5.51 -9.16 10.51
N ARG A 79 -6.57 -8.36 10.31
CA ARG A 79 -7.83 -8.44 11.05
C ARG A 79 -8.81 -9.49 10.50
N ARG A 80 -8.46 -10.17 9.40
CA ARG A 80 -9.32 -11.13 8.68
C ARG A 80 -8.73 -12.54 8.73
N ALA A 81 -9.22 -13.37 9.65
CA ALA A 81 -8.74 -14.74 9.82
C ALA A 81 -9.06 -15.67 8.62
N ASP A 82 -10.07 -15.30 7.84
CA ASP A 82 -10.60 -15.98 6.67
C ASP A 82 -9.85 -15.66 5.36
N VAL A 83 -8.84 -14.81 5.42
CA VAL A 83 -8.01 -14.38 4.28
C VAL A 83 -6.55 -14.79 4.49
N SER A 84 -5.87 -15.12 3.40
CA SER A 84 -4.41 -15.30 3.35
C SER A 84 -3.80 -14.33 2.34
N LEU A 85 -2.68 -13.72 2.72
CA LEU A 85 -1.90 -12.82 1.87
C LEU A 85 -0.59 -13.51 1.45
N GLU A 86 -0.33 -13.57 0.15
CA GLU A 86 0.99 -13.88 -0.41
C GLU A 86 1.56 -12.63 -1.08
N LEU A 87 2.88 -12.46 -1.06
CA LEU A 87 3.58 -11.36 -1.69
C LEU A 87 4.54 -11.89 -2.77
N PHE A 88 4.56 -11.22 -3.91
CA PHE A 88 5.60 -11.39 -4.93
C PHE A 88 6.19 -10.03 -5.32
N ASN A 89 7.51 -9.89 -5.25
CA ASN A 89 8.22 -8.73 -5.76
C ASN A 89 8.64 -8.97 -7.21
N MET A 90 8.28 -8.06 -8.13
CA MET A 90 8.76 -8.11 -9.50
C MET A 90 10.23 -7.62 -9.62
N ASP A 91 10.69 -6.79 -8.68
CA ASP A 91 12.05 -6.24 -8.61
C ASP A 91 12.48 -5.41 -9.82
N THR A 92 11.56 -4.65 -10.39
CA THR A 92 11.77 -3.93 -11.66
C THR A 92 12.35 -2.51 -11.52
N ARG A 93 12.65 -2.05 -10.29
CA ARG A 93 13.08 -0.65 -10.04
C ARG A 93 14.39 -0.30 -10.75
N LEU A 94 15.34 -1.24 -10.74
CA LEU A 94 16.68 -1.04 -11.30
C LEU A 94 16.84 -1.65 -12.71
N SER A 95 15.78 -2.28 -13.24
CA SER A 95 15.78 -2.85 -14.58
C SER A 95 15.81 -1.75 -15.63
N LYS A 96 16.81 -1.79 -16.50
CA LYS A 96 17.06 -0.73 -17.49
C LYS A 96 16.32 -0.99 -18.80
N SER A 97 16.05 -2.26 -19.13
CA SER A 97 15.35 -2.64 -20.36
C SER A 97 13.90 -3.04 -20.11
N ASP A 98 13.05 -2.86 -21.12
CA ASP A 98 11.67 -3.36 -21.08
C ASP A 98 11.65 -4.91 -21.09
N ALA A 99 12.60 -5.57 -21.76
CA ALA A 99 12.74 -7.03 -21.76
C ALA A 99 12.95 -7.62 -20.35
N GLU A 100 13.75 -6.98 -19.49
CA GLU A 100 13.92 -7.41 -18.10
C GLU A 100 12.62 -7.29 -17.30
N LYS A 101 11.84 -6.23 -17.56
CA LYS A 101 10.55 -5.98 -16.88
C LYS A 101 9.48 -6.95 -17.36
N GLU A 102 9.45 -7.27 -18.65
CA GLU A 102 8.60 -8.30 -19.25
C GLU A 102 8.92 -9.69 -18.66
N ALA A 103 10.20 -10.04 -18.54
CA ALA A 103 10.62 -11.30 -17.91
C ALA A 103 10.19 -11.36 -16.42
N ALA A 104 10.26 -10.24 -15.69
CA ALA A 104 9.75 -10.15 -14.33
C ALA A 104 8.23 -10.31 -14.25
N ALA A 105 7.49 -9.68 -15.17
CA ALA A 105 6.04 -9.83 -15.27
C ALA A 105 5.63 -11.27 -15.63
N LEU A 106 6.39 -11.96 -16.48
CA LEU A 106 6.14 -13.37 -16.78
C LEU A 106 6.29 -14.26 -15.54
N ARG A 107 7.29 -14.00 -14.68
CA ARG A 107 7.40 -14.69 -13.38
C ARG A 107 6.21 -14.37 -12.46
N ALA A 108 5.77 -13.11 -12.41
CA ALA A 108 4.59 -12.71 -11.63
C ALA A 108 3.32 -13.41 -12.14
N LYS A 109 3.14 -13.52 -13.46
CA LYS A 109 2.06 -14.28 -14.09
C LYS A 109 2.09 -15.75 -13.68
N GLN A 110 3.26 -16.41 -13.72
CA GLN A 110 3.41 -17.80 -13.29
C GLN A 110 3.04 -17.99 -11.81
N VAL A 111 3.35 -17.01 -10.96
CA VAL A 111 2.92 -17.02 -9.55
C VAL A 111 1.39 -16.92 -9.45
N ILE A 112 0.73 -16.03 -10.19
CA ILE A 112 -0.74 -15.97 -10.23
C ILE A 112 -1.33 -17.32 -10.63
N GLU A 113 -0.82 -17.94 -11.68
CA GLU A 113 -1.32 -19.23 -12.21
C GLU A 113 -1.13 -20.39 -11.22
N ARG A 114 -0.04 -20.37 -10.44
CA ARG A 114 0.24 -21.34 -9.38
C ARG A 114 -0.63 -21.13 -8.14
N VAL A 115 -0.68 -19.89 -7.65
CA VAL A 115 -1.35 -19.53 -6.39
C VAL A 115 -2.87 -19.62 -6.54
N LYS A 116 -3.38 -19.26 -7.73
CA LYS A 116 -4.80 -19.08 -8.05
C LYS A 116 -5.48 -18.19 -7.00
N PRO A 117 -5.07 -16.91 -6.88
CA PRO A 117 -5.67 -15.99 -5.93
C PRO A 117 -7.11 -15.67 -6.35
N ASP A 118 -7.92 -15.28 -5.37
CA ASP A 118 -9.28 -14.79 -5.58
C ASP A 118 -9.27 -13.30 -5.98
N VAL A 119 -8.29 -12.53 -5.49
CA VAL A 119 -8.04 -11.12 -5.87
C VAL A 119 -6.53 -10.85 -5.91
N VAL A 120 -6.08 -10.02 -6.86
CA VAL A 120 -4.70 -9.54 -6.92
C VAL A 120 -4.64 -8.06 -6.57
N ILE A 121 -3.74 -7.68 -5.67
CA ILE A 121 -3.36 -6.28 -5.46
C ILE A 121 -2.06 -6.03 -6.22
N THR A 122 -1.94 -4.92 -6.95
CA THR A 122 -0.69 -4.52 -7.61
C THR A 122 -0.26 -3.13 -7.19
N SER A 123 1.05 -2.88 -7.05
CA SER A 123 1.58 -1.53 -6.84
C SER A 123 2.43 -1.04 -8.02
N ASP A 124 2.33 0.25 -8.30
CA ASP A 124 3.14 1.02 -9.24
C ASP A 124 2.94 0.68 -10.73
N ASP A 125 3.41 1.61 -11.57
CA ASP A 125 3.26 1.61 -13.03
C ASP A 125 3.77 0.34 -13.73
N ASN A 126 4.84 -0.30 -13.25
CA ASN A 126 5.42 -1.46 -13.93
C ASN A 126 4.50 -2.69 -13.85
N ALA A 127 3.78 -2.90 -12.75
CA ALA A 127 2.80 -3.95 -12.64
C ALA A 127 1.60 -3.67 -13.57
N ALA A 128 1.13 -2.41 -13.65
CA ALA A 128 0.08 -2.04 -14.59
C ALA A 128 0.51 -2.28 -16.06
N LYS A 129 1.68 -1.76 -16.44
CA LYS A 129 2.22 -1.80 -17.81
C LYS A 129 2.59 -3.20 -18.28
N PHE A 130 3.35 -3.93 -17.48
CA PHE A 130 3.99 -5.18 -17.94
C PHE A 130 3.22 -6.43 -17.51
N LEU A 131 2.40 -6.37 -16.46
CA LEU A 131 1.66 -7.53 -15.96
C LEU A 131 0.16 -7.45 -16.31
N ILE A 132 -0.55 -6.42 -15.85
CA ILE A 132 -2.01 -6.40 -16.01
C ILE A 132 -2.38 -6.22 -17.49
N LEU A 133 -1.82 -5.19 -18.14
CA LEU A 133 -2.16 -4.87 -19.53
C LEU A 133 -1.93 -6.04 -20.51
N PRO A 134 -0.77 -6.74 -20.50
CA PRO A 134 -0.51 -7.78 -21.49
C PRO A 134 -1.21 -9.11 -21.21
N TYR A 135 -1.49 -9.42 -19.93
CA TYR A 135 -1.90 -10.78 -19.55
C TYR A 135 -3.27 -10.88 -18.88
N PHE A 136 -3.78 -9.79 -18.28
CA PHE A 136 -4.98 -9.83 -17.45
C PHE A 136 -6.01 -8.73 -17.78
N LYS A 137 -5.82 -8.01 -18.89
CA LYS A 137 -6.80 -7.04 -19.37
C LYS A 137 -8.13 -7.72 -19.63
N ASN A 138 -9.15 -7.33 -18.89
CA ASN A 138 -10.48 -7.94 -18.95
C ASN A 138 -10.43 -9.47 -18.74
N ALA A 139 -9.59 -9.97 -17.83
CA ALA A 139 -9.67 -11.36 -17.36
C ALA A 139 -10.83 -11.52 -16.35
N ASP A 140 -11.09 -12.74 -15.91
CA ASP A 140 -12.09 -13.00 -14.86
C ASP A 140 -11.52 -12.72 -13.45
N LEU A 141 -10.21 -12.86 -13.29
CA LEU A 141 -9.50 -12.55 -12.05
C LEU A 141 -9.55 -11.03 -11.77
N PRO A 142 -10.08 -10.60 -10.61
CA PRO A 142 -10.12 -9.19 -10.25
C PRO A 142 -8.76 -8.65 -9.76
N PHE A 143 -8.47 -7.40 -10.11
CA PHE A 143 -7.28 -6.66 -9.69
C PHE A 143 -7.64 -5.33 -9.00
N VAL A 144 -6.89 -4.99 -7.96
CA VAL A 144 -6.89 -3.67 -7.33
C VAL A 144 -5.50 -3.06 -7.49
N PHE A 145 -5.36 -2.05 -8.34
CA PHE A 145 -4.08 -1.34 -8.50
C PHE A 145 -3.95 -0.20 -7.49
N CYS A 146 -2.72 0.14 -7.11
CA CYS A 146 -2.38 1.28 -6.28
C CYS A 146 -1.02 1.85 -6.68
N GLY A 147 -0.72 3.10 -6.32
CA GLY A 147 0.58 3.71 -6.59
C GLY A 147 0.88 3.96 -8.08
N VAL A 148 -0.12 3.91 -8.96
CA VAL A 148 0.05 4.26 -10.38
C VAL A 148 0.11 5.77 -10.52
N ASN A 149 1.17 6.30 -11.11
CA ASN A 149 1.43 7.74 -11.13
C ASN A 149 0.49 8.51 -12.05
N TRP A 150 -0.25 9.47 -11.50
CA TRP A 150 -1.04 10.53 -12.14
C TRP A 150 -2.17 10.14 -13.11
N ASP A 151 -1.94 9.21 -14.01
CA ASP A 151 -2.83 8.88 -15.11
C ASP A 151 -2.74 7.39 -15.45
N ALA A 152 -3.67 6.61 -14.90
CA ALA A 152 -3.76 5.18 -15.19
C ALA A 152 -4.27 4.90 -16.62
N SER A 153 -4.84 5.89 -17.32
CA SER A 153 -5.39 5.71 -18.67
C SER A 153 -4.31 5.46 -19.72
N VAL A 154 -3.05 5.83 -19.44
CA VAL A 154 -1.89 5.49 -20.28
C VAL A 154 -1.68 3.97 -20.40
N TYR A 155 -2.21 3.20 -19.45
CA TYR A 155 -2.27 1.73 -19.48
C TYR A 155 -3.65 1.21 -19.88
N GLY A 156 -4.61 2.08 -20.19
CA GLY A 156 -5.99 1.74 -20.52
C GLY A 156 -6.85 1.36 -19.30
N LEU A 157 -6.40 1.65 -18.07
CA LEU A 157 -7.17 1.37 -16.86
C LEU A 157 -8.29 2.41 -16.65
N PRO A 158 -9.39 2.05 -15.96
CA PRO A 158 -9.72 0.70 -15.49
C PRO A 158 -10.27 -0.21 -16.61
N TYR A 159 -10.10 -1.53 -16.44
CA TYR A 159 -10.75 -2.56 -17.24
C TYR A 159 -11.96 -3.11 -16.49
N ARG A 160 -12.74 -4.04 -17.08
CA ARG A 160 -13.91 -4.63 -16.41
C ARG A 160 -13.58 -5.31 -15.07
N ASN A 161 -12.35 -5.82 -14.95
CA ASN A 161 -11.85 -6.57 -13.80
C ASN A 161 -10.90 -5.76 -12.92
N THR A 162 -10.77 -4.44 -13.13
CA THR A 162 -9.84 -3.63 -12.36
C THR A 162 -10.50 -2.41 -11.74
N THR A 163 -10.02 -2.06 -10.55
CA THR A 163 -10.23 -0.77 -9.88
C THR A 163 -8.93 -0.37 -9.22
N GLY A 164 -8.83 0.83 -8.65
CA GLY A 164 -7.59 1.22 -8.01
C GLY A 164 -7.50 2.64 -7.49
N MET A 165 -6.35 2.92 -6.89
CA MET A 165 -5.96 4.25 -6.45
C MET A 165 -4.76 4.75 -7.27
N ILE A 166 -4.90 5.95 -7.83
CA ILE A 166 -3.85 6.70 -8.52
C ILE A 166 -3.04 7.48 -7.46
N GLU A 167 -1.73 7.53 -7.65
CA GLU A 167 -0.82 8.39 -6.90
C GLU A 167 -0.75 9.78 -7.56
N ILE A 168 -1.07 10.81 -6.80
CA ILE A 168 -0.90 12.22 -7.14
C ILE A 168 -0.09 12.92 -6.05
N GLN A 169 0.71 13.89 -6.47
CA GLN A 169 1.21 14.91 -5.55
C GLN A 169 0.06 15.90 -5.33
N LEU A 170 -0.31 16.12 -4.07
CA LEU A 170 -1.45 16.95 -3.64
C LEU A 170 -1.18 18.45 -3.86
N ILE A 171 -0.84 18.83 -5.09
CA ILE A 171 -0.40 20.16 -5.49
C ILE A 171 -1.50 21.20 -5.30
N ASP A 172 -2.76 20.81 -5.52
CA ASP A 172 -3.93 21.62 -5.19
C ASP A 172 -3.90 22.01 -3.70
N LYS A 173 -3.69 21.05 -2.80
CA LYS A 173 -3.60 21.29 -1.36
C LYS A 173 -2.38 22.12 -0.97
N ILE A 174 -1.24 21.90 -1.62
CA ILE A 174 -0.06 22.75 -1.41
C ILE A 174 -0.39 24.21 -1.75
N VAL A 175 -1.02 24.45 -2.91
CA VAL A 175 -1.39 25.80 -3.34
C VAL A 175 -2.48 26.38 -2.43
N ASP A 176 -3.47 25.61 -2.01
CA ASP A 176 -4.51 26.02 -1.06
C ASP A 176 -3.91 26.48 0.28
N TYR A 177 -2.91 25.76 0.81
CA TYR A 177 -2.25 26.12 2.06
C TYR A 177 -1.33 27.34 1.93
N LEU A 178 -0.66 27.51 0.79
CA LEU A 178 0.30 28.61 0.61
C LEU A 178 -0.33 29.91 0.13
N SER A 179 -1.44 29.86 -0.62
CA SER A 179 -2.07 31.06 -1.20
C SER A 179 -2.45 32.12 -0.16
N PRO A 180 -3.02 31.78 1.02
CA PRO A 180 -3.30 32.75 2.07
C PRO A 180 -2.04 33.36 2.72
N LEU A 181 -0.88 32.72 2.54
CA LEU A 181 0.39 33.13 3.14
C LEU A 181 1.26 33.94 2.14
N ALA A 182 0.88 33.91 0.86
CA ALA A 182 1.60 34.57 -0.22
C ALA A 182 1.10 36.00 -0.45
N ARG A 183 1.94 36.83 -1.07
CA ARG A 183 1.61 38.23 -1.41
C ARG A 183 0.82 38.36 -2.71
N GLY A 184 0.68 37.27 -3.46
CA GLY A 184 0.08 37.23 -4.78
C GLY A 184 -0.07 35.79 -5.29
N GLY A 185 -0.47 35.64 -6.55
CA GLY A 185 -0.83 34.35 -7.14
C GLY A 185 0.19 33.76 -8.12
N ARG A 186 1.35 34.39 -8.36
CA ARG A 186 2.34 33.92 -9.33
C ARG A 186 3.02 32.65 -8.80
N LEU A 187 2.74 31.52 -9.45
CA LEU A 187 3.39 30.24 -9.13
C LEU A 187 4.65 30.04 -9.94
N ALA A 188 5.69 29.57 -9.27
CA ALA A 188 6.87 29.02 -9.90
C ALA A 188 7.15 27.59 -9.44
N ALA A 189 7.88 26.86 -10.28
CA ALA A 189 8.46 25.56 -9.95
C ALA A 189 9.96 25.55 -10.22
N LEU A 190 10.72 24.83 -9.39
CA LEU A 190 12.15 24.60 -9.58
C LEU A 190 12.43 23.10 -9.50
N ARG A 191 12.96 22.51 -10.58
CA ARG A 191 13.08 21.06 -10.73
C ARG A 191 14.33 20.66 -11.51
N GLY A 192 14.81 19.44 -11.28
CA GLY A 192 15.82 18.84 -12.15
C GLY A 192 15.34 18.66 -13.58
N ASP A 193 16.19 18.89 -14.59
CA ASP A 193 15.83 18.73 -15.99
C ASP A 193 15.83 17.24 -16.41
N THR A 194 14.70 16.57 -16.18
CA THR A 194 14.49 15.20 -16.64
C THR A 194 13.12 15.06 -17.29
N LEU A 195 12.98 14.06 -18.16
CA LEU A 195 11.68 13.74 -18.79
C LEU A 195 10.59 13.49 -17.73
N THR A 196 10.93 12.80 -16.63
CA THR A 196 10.00 12.54 -15.52
C THR A 196 9.53 13.84 -14.88
N ASN A 197 10.46 14.75 -14.52
CA ASN A 197 10.10 16.01 -13.89
C ASN A 197 9.31 16.94 -14.81
N ARG A 198 9.59 16.93 -16.12
CA ARG A 198 8.83 17.68 -17.13
C ARG A 198 7.39 17.16 -17.26
N LYS A 199 7.21 15.83 -17.30
CA LYS A 199 5.87 15.23 -17.31
C LYS A 199 5.10 15.55 -16.03
N GLU A 200 5.75 15.42 -14.87
CA GLU A 200 5.12 15.75 -13.59
C GLU A 200 4.71 17.23 -13.54
N GLN A 201 5.54 18.15 -14.02
CA GLN A 201 5.17 19.57 -14.12
C GLN A 201 3.93 19.78 -15.01
N GLN A 202 3.84 19.09 -16.16
CA GLN A 202 2.64 19.14 -17.00
C GLN A 202 1.40 18.58 -16.29
N HIS A 203 1.56 17.57 -15.43
CA HIS A 203 0.45 17.08 -14.60
C HIS A 203 0.04 18.11 -13.55
N PHE A 204 0.99 18.81 -12.92
CA PHE A 204 0.70 19.86 -11.96
C PHE A 204 -0.10 21.00 -12.61
N GLU A 205 0.34 21.50 -13.77
CA GLU A 205 -0.35 22.60 -14.47
C GLU A 205 -1.75 22.20 -14.94
N ARG A 206 -1.91 20.97 -15.47
CA ARG A 206 -3.21 20.43 -15.85
C ARG A 206 -4.14 20.28 -14.65
N HIS A 207 -3.63 19.77 -13.53
CA HIS A 207 -4.42 19.57 -12.32
C HIS A 207 -4.85 20.90 -11.69
N LEU A 208 -3.97 21.91 -11.70
CA LEU A 208 -4.28 23.26 -11.21
C LEU A 208 -5.10 24.11 -12.20
N GLY A 209 -5.19 23.69 -13.46
CA GLY A 209 -5.81 24.49 -14.53
C GLY A 209 -5.09 25.80 -14.84
N ARG A 210 -3.78 25.90 -14.51
CA ARG A 210 -2.97 27.10 -14.78
C ARG A 210 -1.49 26.78 -14.93
N SER A 211 -0.80 27.58 -15.73
CA SER A 211 0.65 27.46 -15.95
C SER A 211 1.47 27.97 -14.75
N MET A 212 2.70 27.47 -14.63
CA MET A 212 3.68 27.88 -13.64
C MET A 212 4.97 28.32 -14.32
N SER A 213 5.63 29.36 -13.81
CA SER A 213 6.98 29.72 -14.26
C SER A 213 7.96 28.66 -13.79
N THR A 214 8.40 27.76 -14.68
CA THR A 214 9.21 26.59 -14.29
C THR A 214 10.66 26.76 -14.71
N ALA A 215 11.57 26.70 -13.75
CA ALA A 215 13.00 26.57 -13.99
C ALA A 215 13.41 25.08 -13.94
N TYR A 216 14.05 24.62 -15.02
CA TYR A 216 14.69 23.31 -15.10
C TYR A 216 16.20 23.48 -14.99
N VAL A 217 16.82 22.71 -14.10
CA VAL A 217 18.25 22.84 -13.77
C VAL A 217 18.91 21.47 -13.76
N GLU A 218 20.19 21.39 -14.07
CA GLU A 218 20.94 20.14 -14.17
C GLU A 218 21.82 19.88 -12.93
N ASN A 219 22.28 20.96 -12.28
CA ASN A 219 23.22 20.90 -11.18
C ASN A 219 22.89 21.91 -10.07
N ILE A 220 23.56 21.76 -8.94
CA ILE A 220 23.34 22.58 -7.75
C ILE A 220 23.63 24.07 -7.95
N ARG A 221 24.58 24.44 -8.82
CA ARG A 221 24.87 25.86 -9.13
C ARG A 221 23.68 26.53 -9.81
N GLN A 222 23.18 25.92 -10.88
CA GLN A 222 21.97 26.38 -11.58
C GLN A 222 20.76 26.39 -10.65
N TRP A 223 20.62 25.38 -9.77
CA TRP A 223 19.55 25.35 -8.78
C TRP A 223 19.61 26.55 -7.82
N ARG A 224 20.79 26.91 -7.30
CA ARG A 224 20.97 28.07 -6.41
C ARG A 224 20.61 29.38 -7.11
N GLU A 225 21.09 29.58 -8.34
CA GLU A 225 20.78 30.77 -9.15
C GLU A 225 19.28 30.91 -9.42
N ALA A 226 18.65 29.82 -9.89
CA ALA A 226 17.23 29.78 -10.17
C ALA A 226 16.39 29.96 -8.91
N PHE A 227 16.80 29.35 -7.78
CA PHE A 227 16.13 29.54 -6.49
C PHE A 227 16.09 31.03 -6.13
N VAL A 228 17.23 31.72 -6.14
CA VAL A 228 17.30 33.15 -5.80
C VAL A 228 16.46 34.02 -6.75
N SER A 229 16.48 33.76 -8.06
CA SER A 229 15.65 34.49 -9.01
C SER A 229 14.16 34.29 -8.71
N LEU A 230 13.72 33.05 -8.53
CA LEU A 230 12.32 32.72 -8.29
C LEU A 230 11.79 33.28 -6.95
N GLN A 231 12.65 33.42 -5.94
CA GLN A 231 12.28 34.09 -4.67
C GLN A 231 11.97 35.59 -4.86
N ARG A 232 12.37 36.21 -5.98
CA ARG A 232 12.03 37.59 -6.34
C ARG A 232 10.85 37.68 -7.30
N ASP A 233 10.76 36.73 -8.23
CA ASP A 233 9.88 36.84 -9.41
C ASP A 233 8.53 36.13 -9.24
N ALA A 234 8.40 35.25 -8.25
CA ALA A 234 7.17 34.54 -7.93
C ALA A 234 6.60 34.95 -6.57
N ASP A 235 5.37 34.52 -6.28
CA ASP A 235 4.73 34.71 -4.99
C ASP A 235 4.66 33.40 -4.20
N ILE A 236 4.71 32.25 -4.89
CA ILE A 236 4.80 30.89 -4.33
C ILE A 236 5.79 30.07 -5.17
N LEU A 237 6.68 29.33 -4.50
CA LEU A 237 7.64 28.42 -5.15
C LEU A 237 7.36 26.95 -4.78
N ILE A 238 7.31 26.08 -5.78
CA ILE A 238 7.19 24.63 -5.61
C ILE A 238 8.52 23.96 -6.00
N LEU A 239 9.18 23.35 -5.02
CA LEU A 239 10.43 22.62 -5.20
C LEU A 239 10.16 21.17 -5.56
N GLY A 240 10.66 20.74 -6.71
CA GLY A 240 10.74 19.32 -7.05
C GLY A 240 11.94 18.62 -6.41
N SER A 241 12.07 17.33 -6.73
CA SER A 241 13.14 16.50 -6.18
C SER A 241 14.54 16.96 -6.61
N LEU A 242 15.48 17.00 -5.65
CA LEU A 242 16.90 17.20 -5.93
C LEU A 242 17.61 15.90 -6.37
N ARG A 243 16.94 14.75 -6.31
CA ARG A 243 17.56 13.42 -6.56
C ARG A 243 18.15 13.25 -7.96
N ALA A 244 17.68 14.01 -8.93
CA ALA A 244 18.14 13.97 -10.31
C ALA A 244 19.21 15.03 -10.63
N LEU A 245 19.55 15.89 -9.66
CA LEU A 245 20.56 16.93 -9.85
C LEU A 245 21.95 16.38 -9.55
N ASP A 246 22.93 16.85 -10.32
CA ASP A 246 24.32 16.76 -9.88
C ASP A 246 24.53 17.74 -8.71
N LEU A 247 24.70 17.17 -7.51
CA LEU A 247 24.96 17.95 -6.31
C LEU A 247 26.42 18.38 -6.20
N GLU A 248 27.32 17.90 -7.06
CA GLU A 248 28.73 18.27 -7.08
C GLU A 248 29.44 18.09 -5.73
N GLY A 249 29.00 17.08 -4.96
CA GLY A 249 29.48 16.79 -3.61
C GLY A 249 28.93 17.71 -2.50
N VAL A 250 28.08 18.68 -2.81
CA VAL A 250 27.45 19.58 -1.83
C VAL A 250 26.54 18.77 -0.91
N ALA A 251 26.77 18.87 0.40
CA ALA A 251 25.97 18.18 1.39
C ALA A 251 24.57 18.80 1.53
N MET A 252 23.57 17.98 1.88
CA MET A 252 22.21 18.48 2.12
C MET A 252 22.15 19.61 3.15
N ALA A 253 22.98 19.56 4.20
CA ALA A 253 23.07 20.62 5.20
C ALA A 253 23.44 21.99 4.62
N GLU A 254 24.30 22.03 3.59
CA GLU A 254 24.65 23.29 2.90
C GLU A 254 23.51 23.80 2.03
N ILE A 255 22.72 22.90 1.43
CA ILE A 255 21.53 23.25 0.66
C ILE A 255 20.44 23.82 1.60
N GLU A 256 20.26 23.20 2.76
CA GLU A 256 19.37 23.68 3.81
C GLU A 256 19.78 25.07 4.34
N ALA A 257 21.07 25.28 4.59
CA ALA A 257 21.61 26.57 5.01
C ALA A 257 21.38 27.65 3.94
N PHE A 258 21.69 27.32 2.68
CA PHE A 258 21.46 28.21 1.55
C PHE A 258 19.97 28.60 1.41
N ALA A 259 19.07 27.62 1.46
CA ALA A 259 17.64 27.87 1.38
C ALA A 259 17.15 28.73 2.55
N ARG A 260 17.64 28.49 3.76
CA ARG A 260 17.33 29.31 4.94
C ARG A 260 17.73 30.78 4.75
N GLU A 261 18.90 31.02 4.18
CA GLU A 261 19.38 32.38 3.91
C GLU A 261 18.59 33.11 2.83
N HIS A 262 18.16 32.39 1.79
CA HIS A 262 17.61 32.97 0.56
C HIS A 262 16.09 32.90 0.43
N THR A 263 15.38 32.16 1.29
CA THR A 263 13.92 32.09 1.24
C THR A 263 13.30 33.45 1.60
N ARG A 264 12.42 33.95 0.73
CA ARG A 264 11.69 35.22 0.83
C ARG A 264 10.18 35.08 0.56
N ILE A 265 9.75 33.98 -0.08
CA ILE A 265 8.34 33.67 -0.36
C ILE A 265 7.95 32.28 0.18
N PRO A 266 6.65 32.01 0.41
CA PRO A 266 6.16 30.68 0.72
C PRO A 266 6.66 29.65 -0.31
N THR A 267 7.46 28.70 0.17
CA THR A 267 8.12 27.69 -0.66
C THR A 267 7.70 26.32 -0.17
N ALA A 268 7.17 25.47 -1.04
CA ALA A 268 6.73 24.13 -0.68
C ALA A 268 7.48 23.03 -1.43
N SER A 269 7.42 21.81 -0.91
CA SER A 269 7.79 20.58 -1.63
C SER A 269 6.79 19.46 -1.34
N TYR A 270 6.89 18.38 -2.09
CA TYR A 270 6.12 17.15 -1.92
C TYR A 270 7.02 15.95 -1.56
N ASP A 271 8.33 16.15 -1.50
CA ASP A 271 9.30 15.13 -1.08
C ASP A 271 9.64 15.30 0.41
N ALA A 272 9.42 14.27 1.24
CA ALA A 272 9.64 14.33 2.69
C ALA A 272 11.05 14.83 3.09
N PHE A 273 12.09 14.45 2.34
CA PHE A 273 13.47 14.86 2.63
C PHE A 273 13.74 16.36 2.39
N MET A 274 12.83 17.07 1.72
CA MET A 274 12.92 18.51 1.49
C MET A 274 12.32 19.34 2.66
N ASN A 275 11.88 18.70 3.75
CA ASN A 275 11.22 19.37 4.88
C ASN A 275 12.08 20.40 5.63
N ARG A 276 13.41 20.35 5.48
CA ARG A 276 14.34 21.36 6.01
C ARG A 276 14.68 22.47 5.02
N VAL A 277 14.31 22.31 3.75
CA VAL A 277 14.54 23.26 2.64
C VAL A 277 13.29 24.08 2.34
N ALA A 278 12.10 23.48 2.46
CA ALA A 278 10.81 24.10 2.19
C ALA A 278 10.11 24.56 3.48
N LEU A 279 9.25 25.59 3.37
CA LEU A 279 8.37 26.06 4.44
C LEU A 279 7.31 25.01 4.80
N LEU A 280 6.71 24.41 3.76
CA LEU A 280 5.66 23.41 3.84
C LEU A 280 6.05 22.20 3.00
N THR A 281 6.00 21.00 3.57
CA THR A 281 6.14 19.77 2.78
C THR A 281 4.92 18.88 2.95
N LEU A 282 4.24 18.56 1.84
CA LEU A 282 3.14 17.59 1.78
C LEU A 282 3.62 16.32 1.10
N SER A 283 4.14 15.37 1.89
CA SER A 283 4.61 14.10 1.34
C SER A 283 3.45 13.10 1.25
N THR A 284 3.24 12.52 0.07
CA THR A 284 2.27 11.42 -0.12
C THR A 284 2.49 10.31 0.89
N LEU A 285 1.39 9.67 1.32
CA LEU A 285 1.42 8.62 2.33
C LEU A 285 1.24 7.23 1.69
N PRO A 286 2.31 6.45 1.44
CA PRO A 286 2.20 5.13 0.80
C PRO A 286 1.30 4.13 1.55
N ARG A 287 1.17 4.29 2.87
CA ARG A 287 0.24 3.47 3.67
C ARG A 287 -1.22 3.63 3.22
N GLU A 288 -1.64 4.83 2.79
CA GLU A 288 -3.01 5.06 2.30
C GLU A 288 -3.33 4.18 1.09
N GLN A 289 -2.39 4.09 0.13
CA GLN A 289 -2.51 3.27 -1.08
C GLN A 289 -2.78 1.80 -0.71
N GLY A 290 -1.99 1.27 0.22
CA GLY A 290 -2.11 -0.11 0.68
C GLY A 290 -3.40 -0.38 1.47
N GLU A 291 -3.76 0.52 2.40
CA GLU A 291 -4.99 0.41 3.19
C GLU A 291 -6.23 0.42 2.30
N TRP A 292 -6.29 1.37 1.36
CA TRP A 292 -7.41 1.50 0.45
C TRP A 292 -7.51 0.28 -0.47
N ALA A 293 -6.39 -0.16 -1.05
CA ALA A 293 -6.37 -1.30 -1.95
C ALA A 293 -6.79 -2.60 -1.27
N ALA A 294 -6.31 -2.84 -0.05
CA ALA A 294 -6.72 -4.01 0.74
C ALA A 294 -8.20 -3.95 1.13
N GLY A 295 -8.71 -2.77 1.49
CA GLY A 295 -10.14 -2.57 1.74
C GLY A 295 -10.99 -2.95 0.52
N LYS A 296 -10.62 -2.48 -0.68
CA LYS A 296 -11.33 -2.82 -1.92
C LYS A 296 -11.17 -4.27 -2.33
N ALA A 297 -10.01 -4.89 -2.06
CA ALA A 297 -9.85 -6.33 -2.27
C ALA A 297 -10.82 -7.13 -1.40
N LEU A 298 -11.05 -6.74 -0.14
CA LEU A 298 -12.04 -7.38 0.73
C LEU A 298 -13.48 -7.18 0.20
N GLU A 299 -13.84 -5.98 -0.25
CA GLU A 299 -15.17 -5.72 -0.86
C GLU A 299 -15.42 -6.61 -2.09
N ILE A 300 -14.38 -6.84 -2.90
CA ILE A 300 -14.44 -7.74 -4.05
C ILE A 300 -14.58 -9.20 -3.62
N LEU A 301 -13.82 -9.64 -2.62
CA LEU A 301 -13.96 -10.98 -2.05
C LEU A 301 -15.35 -11.25 -1.46
N ASP A 302 -16.02 -10.20 -0.98
CA ASP A 302 -17.38 -10.25 -0.44
C ASP A 302 -18.46 -10.08 -1.53
N GLY A 303 -18.07 -10.00 -2.82
CA GLY A 303 -18.96 -10.12 -3.97
C GLY A 303 -19.14 -8.85 -4.81
N THR A 304 -18.47 -7.74 -4.47
CA THR A 304 -18.58 -6.49 -5.24
C THR A 304 -17.77 -6.58 -6.53
N PRO A 305 -18.37 -6.39 -7.72
CA PRO A 305 -17.61 -6.34 -8.98
C PRO A 305 -16.62 -5.17 -9.01
N PRO A 306 -15.37 -5.35 -9.49
CA PRO A 306 -14.37 -4.28 -9.53
C PRO A 306 -14.82 -3.03 -10.30
N ASN A 307 -15.55 -3.19 -11.41
CA ASN A 307 -16.03 -2.09 -12.24
C ASN A 307 -17.12 -1.22 -11.57
N LEU A 308 -17.69 -1.65 -10.44
CA LEU A 308 -18.58 -0.84 -9.62
C LEU A 308 -17.83 -0.02 -8.56
N ILE A 309 -16.52 -0.27 -8.38
CA ILE A 309 -15.67 0.47 -7.46
C ILE A 309 -14.95 1.58 -8.26
N PRO A 310 -15.18 2.87 -7.94
CA PRO A 310 -14.56 3.95 -8.68
C PRO A 310 -13.04 3.96 -8.47
N VAL A 311 -12.30 4.29 -9.53
CA VAL A 311 -10.89 4.67 -9.43
C VAL A 311 -10.81 6.01 -8.71
N VAL A 312 -9.94 6.09 -7.70
CA VAL A 312 -9.75 7.31 -6.90
C VAL A 312 -8.29 7.77 -6.92
N SER A 313 -8.01 8.96 -6.41
CA SER A 313 -6.67 9.40 -6.08
C SER A 313 -6.45 9.43 -4.56
N ASN A 314 -5.20 9.29 -4.12
CA ASN A 314 -4.82 9.49 -2.72
C ASN A 314 -5.19 10.91 -2.23
N ARG A 315 -5.42 11.05 -0.93
CA ARG A 315 -5.82 12.31 -0.30
C ARG A 315 -5.03 12.64 0.96
N LYS A 316 -4.31 11.69 1.53
CA LYS A 316 -3.52 11.87 2.75
C LYS A 316 -2.08 12.26 2.38
N ALA A 317 -1.52 13.12 3.20
CA ALA A 317 -0.11 13.43 3.21
C ALA A 317 0.42 13.50 4.65
N LYS A 318 1.69 13.17 4.81
CA LYS A 318 2.48 13.59 5.97
C LYS A 318 2.87 15.06 5.75
N ILE A 319 2.44 15.91 6.66
CA ILE A 319 2.65 17.35 6.58
C ILE A 319 3.84 17.72 7.46
N PHE A 320 4.78 18.48 6.91
CA PHE A 320 5.87 19.08 7.67
C PHE A 320 5.79 20.60 7.58
N LEU A 321 6.00 21.27 8.72
CA LEU A 321 6.09 22.73 8.81
C LEU A 321 7.48 23.11 9.30
N ASN A 322 8.20 23.88 8.50
CA ASN A 322 9.50 24.41 8.89
C ASN A 322 9.31 25.73 9.66
N MET A 323 9.31 25.62 10.98
CA MET A 323 9.03 26.77 11.86
C MET A 323 10.15 27.80 11.84
N THR A 324 11.37 27.40 11.47
CA THR A 324 12.49 28.32 11.24
C THR A 324 12.22 29.23 10.05
N LEU A 325 11.79 28.67 8.92
CA LEU A 325 11.39 29.46 7.75
C LEU A 325 10.13 30.28 8.01
N SER A 326 9.16 29.74 8.77
CA SER A 326 7.97 30.49 9.18
C SER A 326 8.34 31.78 9.92
N LYS A 327 9.30 31.70 10.86
CA LYS A 327 9.80 32.86 11.59
C LYS A 327 10.55 33.86 10.69
N ILE A 328 11.41 33.37 9.80
CA ILE A 328 12.17 34.22 8.84
C ILE A 328 11.21 35.01 7.94
N LEU A 329 10.14 34.37 7.49
CA LEU A 329 9.14 34.99 6.62
C LEU A 329 8.11 35.86 7.38
N GLY A 330 8.11 35.83 8.71
CA GLY A 330 7.08 36.49 9.53
C GLY A 330 5.70 35.87 9.35
N ILE A 331 5.62 34.62 8.90
CA ILE A 331 4.38 33.88 8.64
C ILE A 331 3.91 33.24 9.95
N ARG A 332 2.61 33.41 10.25
CA ARG A 332 1.91 32.67 11.29
C ARG A 332 1.12 31.55 10.64
N MET A 333 1.49 30.31 10.93
CA MET A 333 0.77 29.14 10.42
C MET A 333 -0.61 29.01 11.09
N PRO A 334 -1.66 28.61 10.34
CA PRO A 334 -2.97 28.29 10.93
C PRO A 334 -2.84 27.19 12.00
N MET A 335 -3.60 27.30 13.08
CA MET A 335 -3.51 26.36 14.21
C MET A 335 -3.88 24.93 13.77
N GLU A 336 -4.92 24.82 12.95
CA GLU A 336 -5.40 23.54 12.42
C GLU A 336 -4.31 22.83 11.62
N LEU A 337 -3.45 23.58 10.92
CA LEU A 337 -2.33 23.02 10.16
C LEU A 337 -1.18 22.61 11.09
N ILE A 338 -0.93 23.36 12.16
CA ILE A 338 0.08 23.01 13.18
C ILE A 338 -0.28 21.68 13.84
N GLU A 339 -1.52 21.50 14.27
CA GLU A 339 -2.02 20.33 15.01
C GLU A 339 -1.85 19.00 14.26
N ILE A 340 -1.89 19.03 12.92
CA ILE A 340 -1.80 17.83 12.07
C ILE A 340 -0.42 17.65 11.43
N SER A 341 0.56 18.49 11.79
CA SER A 341 1.88 18.52 11.15
C SER A 341 3.03 18.06 12.03
N HIS A 342 4.11 17.63 11.38
CA HIS A 342 5.41 17.47 12.01
C HIS A 342 6.17 18.79 11.96
N LEU A 343 6.42 19.39 13.12
CA LEU A 343 7.20 20.60 13.22
C LEU A 343 8.69 20.28 13.02
N VAL A 344 9.32 21.00 12.10
CA VAL A 344 10.74 20.91 11.80
C VAL A 344 11.40 22.20 12.29
N ASP A 345 12.26 22.05 13.29
CA ASP A 345 13.10 23.13 13.79
C ASP A 345 14.53 22.96 13.27
N GLY A 346 15.18 24.06 12.90
CA GLY A 346 16.52 24.09 12.35
C GLY A 346 17.64 23.78 13.35
N ARG A 347 17.32 23.14 14.49
CA ARG A 347 18.29 22.53 15.39
C ARG A 347 18.56 21.11 14.87
N GLU A 348 19.83 20.72 14.82
CA GLU A 348 20.17 19.32 14.57
C GLU A 348 19.58 18.44 15.70
N PRO A 349 19.23 17.17 15.41
CA PRO A 349 18.74 16.23 16.43
C PRO A 349 19.67 16.09 17.63
#